data_AF-A0A367KDF6-F1
#
_entry.id   AF-A0A367KDF6-F1
#
_cell.length_a   1.000
_cell.length_b   1.000
_cell.length_c   1.000
_cell.angle_alpha   90.00
_cell.angle_beta   90.00
_cell.angle_gamma   90.00
#
_symmetry.space_group_name_H-M   'P 1'
#
loop_
_entity.id
_entity.type
_entity.pdbx_description
1 polymer ?
#
loop_
_entity_poly.entity_id
_entity_poly.type
_entity_poly.pdbx_seq_one_letter_code
_entity_poly.pdbx_strand_id
1 'polypeptide(L)'
;MICQKFLLLEFTSNRNNECTKIDTAYKNAVALQFGSRFRMFLNQLTGQKERIKSRKQELYKEKKSKKEINDIIYKEITELCKRLKLTLASGNTQNLPTGLLDDEKVSHIRQLFSTYGSNYKFKNRSIYYDCKTELLNHLKAYYTIAKLCEQSGRKSLRAFL
;
A
#
# COMPACT_ATOMS: atom_id res chain seq x y z
N MET A 1 33.37 34.60 -27.13
CA MET A 1 33.35 33.46 -26.18
C MET A 1 32.31 33.58 -25.05
N ILE A 2 31.41 34.58 -25.07
CA ILE A 2 30.41 34.81 -24.00
C ILE A 2 29.06 34.10 -24.29
N CYS A 3 28.62 34.04 -25.56
CA CYS A 3 27.35 33.40 -25.93
C CYS A 3 27.30 31.88 -25.66
N GLN A 4 28.43 31.18 -25.74
CA GLN A 4 28.47 29.72 -25.55
C GLN A 4 28.34 29.32 -24.07
N LYS A 5 28.83 30.15 -23.14
CA LYS A 5 28.64 29.97 -21.69
C LYS A 5 27.20 30.27 -21.25
N PHE A 6 26.58 31.30 -21.84
CA PHE A 6 25.20 31.68 -21.53
C PHE A 6 24.20 30.62 -21.97
N LEU A 7 24.34 30.09 -23.20
CA LEU A 7 23.53 28.98 -23.71
C LEU A 7 23.69 27.70 -22.86
N LEU A 8 24.90 27.38 -22.38
CA LEU A 8 25.12 26.20 -21.53
C LEU A 8 24.46 26.36 -20.16
N LEU A 9 24.55 27.56 -19.56
CA LEU A 9 23.90 27.89 -18.28
C LEU A 9 22.37 27.81 -18.39
N GLU A 10 21.79 28.38 -19.44
CA GLU A 10 20.35 28.26 -19.71
C GLU A 10 19.93 26.81 -19.96
N PHE A 11 20.69 26.03 -20.74
CA PHE A 11 20.38 24.61 -20.98
C PHE A 11 20.49 23.74 -19.71
N THR A 12 21.45 24.04 -18.83
CA THR A 12 21.57 23.34 -17.53
C THR A 12 20.50 23.78 -16.55
N SER A 13 20.14 25.06 -16.51
CA SER A 13 19.08 25.60 -15.67
C SER A 13 17.71 25.06 -16.09
N ASN A 14 17.42 25.01 -17.40
CA ASN A 14 16.17 24.48 -17.91
C ASN A 14 16.06 22.96 -17.72
N ARG A 15 17.15 22.19 -17.89
CA ARG A 15 17.19 20.76 -17.54
C ARG A 15 17.00 20.51 -16.05
N ASN A 16 17.60 21.32 -15.19
CA ASN A 16 17.41 21.22 -13.75
C ASN A 16 15.97 21.55 -13.35
N ASN A 17 15.35 22.53 -14.00
CA ASN A 17 13.94 22.88 -13.78
C ASN A 17 13.00 21.77 -14.23
N GLU A 18 13.16 21.23 -15.45
CA GLU A 18 12.35 20.11 -15.93
C GLU A 18 12.56 18.84 -15.10
N CYS A 19 13.79 18.52 -14.70
CA CYS A 19 14.09 17.42 -13.79
C CYS A 19 13.40 17.61 -12.43
N THR A 20 13.40 18.84 -11.91
CA THR A 20 12.72 19.19 -10.65
C THR A 20 11.20 19.09 -10.78
N LYS A 21 10.63 19.50 -11.93
CA LYS A 21 9.20 19.35 -12.22
C LYS A 21 8.78 17.89 -12.30
N ILE A 22 9.56 17.05 -13.00
CA ILE A 22 9.31 15.61 -13.12
C ILE A 22 9.38 14.96 -11.73
N ASP A 23 10.44 15.22 -10.97
CA ASP A 23 10.61 14.72 -9.61
C ASP A 23 9.44 15.15 -8.71
N THR A 24 9.05 16.43 -8.76
CA THR A 24 7.92 16.97 -7.98
C THR A 24 6.58 16.35 -8.38
N ALA A 25 6.30 16.22 -9.69
CA ALA A 25 5.08 15.61 -10.19
C ALA A 25 4.96 14.14 -9.75
N TYR A 26 6.07 13.40 -9.85
CA TYR A 26 6.15 12.01 -9.47
C TYR A 26 5.95 11.80 -7.96
N LYS A 27 6.61 12.63 -7.16
CA LYS A 27 6.44 12.74 -5.70
C LYS A 27 4.99 13.03 -5.30
N ASN A 28 4.34 13.97 -5.97
CA ASN A 28 2.94 14.30 -5.73
C ASN A 28 2.01 13.14 -6.10
N ALA A 29 2.29 12.44 -7.20
CA ALA A 29 1.53 11.25 -7.59
C ALA A 29 1.61 10.14 -6.54
N VAL A 30 2.80 9.87 -5.99
CA VAL A 30 2.99 8.90 -4.90
C VAL A 30 2.23 9.33 -3.66
N ALA A 31 2.38 10.59 -3.22
CA ALA A 31 1.67 11.09 -2.04
C ALA A 31 0.13 10.99 -2.19
N LEU A 32 -0.39 11.19 -3.40
CA LEU A 32 -1.82 11.09 -3.70
C LEU A 32 -2.32 9.64 -3.75
N GLN A 33 -1.52 8.73 -4.32
CA GLN A 33 -1.96 7.36 -4.61
C GLN A 33 -1.54 6.34 -3.55
N PHE A 34 -0.54 6.62 -2.72
CA PHE A 34 0.02 5.65 -1.77
C PHE A 34 -1.07 5.03 -0.90
N GLY A 35 -1.96 5.85 -0.34
CA GLY A 35 -3.00 5.37 0.56
C GLY A 35 -3.98 4.38 -0.09
N SER A 36 -4.36 4.63 -1.35
CA SER A 36 -5.24 3.71 -2.09
C SER A 36 -4.51 2.43 -2.47
N ARG A 37 -3.25 2.52 -2.90
CA ARG A 37 -2.40 1.36 -3.22
C ARG A 37 -2.12 0.49 -2.01
N PHE A 38 -1.82 1.08 -0.86
CA PHE A 38 -1.61 0.34 0.38
C PHE A 38 -2.88 -0.42 0.79
N ARG A 39 -4.06 0.22 0.76
CA ARG A 39 -5.33 -0.48 1.05
C ARG A 39 -5.61 -1.61 0.07
N MET A 40 -5.35 -1.38 -1.22
CA MET A 40 -5.51 -2.40 -2.26
C MET A 40 -4.61 -3.61 -1.99
N PHE A 41 -3.33 -3.38 -1.69
CA PHE A 41 -2.37 -4.41 -1.31
C PHE A 41 -2.86 -5.22 -0.10
N LEU A 42 -3.33 -4.56 0.96
CA LEU A 42 -3.85 -5.26 2.14
C LEU A 42 -5.10 -6.08 1.84
N ASN A 43 -6.03 -5.56 1.04
CA ASN A 43 -7.21 -6.30 0.60
C ASN A 43 -6.84 -7.57 -0.20
N GLN A 44 -5.80 -7.45 -1.02
CA GLN A 44 -5.27 -8.53 -1.82
C GLN A 44 -4.60 -9.60 -0.95
N LEU A 45 -3.78 -9.21 0.03
CA LEU A 45 -3.16 -10.16 0.96
C LEU A 45 -4.23 -10.93 1.75
N THR A 46 -5.25 -10.25 2.26
CA THR A 46 -6.29 -10.91 3.06
C THR A 46 -7.24 -11.78 2.23
N GLY A 47 -7.32 -11.56 0.92
CA GLY A 47 -8.31 -12.23 0.07
C GLY A 47 -9.73 -11.95 0.56
N GLN A 48 -9.97 -10.76 1.13
CA GLN A 48 -11.20 -10.45 1.86
C GLN A 48 -12.45 -10.69 0.99
N LYS A 49 -12.39 -10.32 -0.29
CA LYS A 49 -13.52 -10.47 -1.21
C LYS A 49 -13.85 -11.93 -1.47
N GLU A 50 -12.83 -12.75 -1.72
CA GLU A 50 -12.94 -14.18 -1.99
C GLU A 50 -13.43 -14.92 -0.75
N ARG A 51 -12.87 -14.62 0.43
CA ARG A 51 -13.33 -15.18 1.72
C ARG A 51 -14.80 -14.85 1.99
N ILE A 52 -15.21 -13.59 1.80
CA ILE A 52 -16.61 -13.18 1.95
C ILE A 52 -17.50 -13.95 0.98
N LYS A 53 -17.07 -14.10 -0.29
CA LYS A 53 -17.85 -14.83 -1.31
C LYS A 53 -18.04 -16.29 -0.91
N SER A 54 -16.96 -17.01 -0.59
CA SER A 54 -17.02 -18.43 -0.22
C SER A 54 -17.86 -18.64 1.04
N ARG A 55 -17.62 -17.83 2.09
CA ARG A 55 -18.36 -17.97 3.36
C ARG A 55 -19.85 -17.64 3.21
N LYS A 56 -20.20 -16.65 2.39
CA LYS A 56 -21.62 -16.40 2.05
C LYS A 56 -22.26 -17.61 1.37
N GLN A 57 -21.57 -18.25 0.43
CA GLN A 57 -22.09 -19.44 -0.26
C GLN A 57 -22.34 -20.61 0.69
N GLU A 58 -21.46 -20.84 1.66
CA GLU A 58 -21.65 -21.86 2.72
C GLU A 58 -22.89 -21.55 3.57
N LEU A 59 -23.00 -20.32 4.08
CA LEU A 59 -24.11 -19.94 4.95
C LEU A 59 -25.47 -19.96 4.23
N TYR A 60 -25.48 -19.68 2.92
CA TYR A 60 -26.69 -19.87 2.10
C TYR A 60 -27.10 -21.35 2.02
N LYS A 61 -26.14 -22.29 1.91
CA LYS A 61 -26.43 -23.73 1.93
C LYS A 61 -26.94 -24.20 3.28
N GLU A 62 -26.48 -23.57 4.37
CA GLU A 62 -26.99 -23.78 5.73
C GLU A 62 -28.37 -23.14 5.99
N LYS A 63 -29.01 -22.54 4.96
CA LYS A 63 -30.31 -21.87 5.05
C LYS A 63 -30.37 -20.73 6.09
N LYS A 64 -29.23 -20.09 6.37
CA LYS A 64 -29.18 -18.90 7.25
C LYS A 64 -29.94 -17.73 6.62
N SER A 65 -30.58 -16.92 7.45
CA SER A 65 -31.22 -15.69 6.97
C SER A 65 -30.19 -14.68 6.47
N LYS A 66 -30.60 -13.78 5.57
CA LYS A 66 -29.72 -12.73 5.06
C LYS A 66 -29.12 -11.85 6.17
N LYS A 67 -29.88 -11.61 7.25
CA LYS A 67 -29.42 -10.84 8.41
C LYS A 67 -28.30 -11.58 9.14
N GLU A 68 -28.51 -12.85 9.48
CA GLU A 68 -27.50 -13.69 10.14
C GLU A 68 -26.23 -13.80 9.29
N ILE A 69 -26.37 -13.99 7.97
CA ILE A 69 -25.22 -14.04 7.05
C ILE A 69 -24.39 -12.76 7.15
N ASN A 70 -25.03 -11.59 7.12
CA ASN A 70 -24.30 -10.33 7.21
C ASN A 70 -23.60 -10.16 8.57
N ASP A 71 -24.26 -10.54 9.67
CA ASP A 71 -23.68 -10.46 11.02
C ASP A 71 -22.48 -11.39 11.18
N ILE A 72 -22.59 -12.63 10.68
CA ILE A 72 -21.49 -13.62 10.70
C ILE A 72 -20.31 -13.11 9.86
N ILE A 73 -20.56 -12.68 8.62
CA ILE A 73 -19.51 -12.15 7.73
C ILE A 73 -18.82 -10.92 8.33
N TYR A 74 -19.59 -10.07 9.01
CA TYR A 74 -19.03 -8.89 9.66
C TYR A 74 -18.04 -9.31 10.76
N LYS A 75 -18.47 -10.19 11.68
CA LYS A 75 -17.66 -10.65 12.82
C LYS A 75 -16.46 -11.50 12.39
N GLU A 76 -16.68 -12.49 11.54
CA GLU A 76 -15.65 -13.48 11.18
C GLU A 76 -14.59 -12.92 10.21
N ILE A 77 -14.96 -11.98 9.33
CA ILE A 77 -14.08 -11.55 8.24
C ILE A 77 -13.84 -10.05 8.24
N THR A 78 -14.92 -9.26 8.20
CA THR A 78 -14.82 -7.81 7.96
C THR A 78 -14.12 -7.11 9.12
N GLU A 79 -14.48 -7.44 10.35
CA GLU A 79 -13.87 -6.86 11.55
C GLU A 79 -12.40 -7.25 11.68
N LEU A 80 -12.04 -8.52 11.45
CA LEU A 80 -10.64 -8.96 11.47
C LEU A 80 -9.79 -8.23 10.43
N CYS A 81 -10.29 -8.11 9.20
CA CYS A 81 -9.61 -7.36 8.14
C CYS A 81 -9.49 -5.87 8.49
N LYS A 82 -10.51 -5.28 9.11
CA LYS A 82 -10.50 -3.87 9.56
C LYS A 82 -9.45 -3.65 10.64
N ARG A 83 -9.42 -4.50 11.67
CA ARG A 83 -8.42 -4.44 12.76
C ARG A 83 -7.01 -4.58 12.20
N LEU A 84 -6.77 -5.55 11.31
CA LEU A 84 -5.48 -5.70 10.64
C LEU A 84 -5.05 -4.41 9.91
N LYS A 85 -5.94 -3.81 9.11
CA LYS A 85 -5.63 -2.58 8.37
C LYS A 85 -5.28 -1.43 9.30
N LEU A 86 -5.95 -1.31 10.45
CA LEU A 86 -5.66 -0.29 11.45
C LEU A 86 -4.30 -0.53 12.14
N THR A 87 -4.02 -1.78 12.53
CA THR A 87 -2.73 -2.19 13.11
C THR A 87 -1.57 -1.92 12.16
N LEU A 88 -1.71 -2.30 10.88
CA LEU A 88 -0.68 -2.04 9.88
C LEU A 88 -0.58 -0.57 9.54
N ALA A 89 -1.70 0.16 9.50
CA ALA A 89 -1.66 1.60 9.30
C ALA A 89 -0.81 2.30 10.37
N SER A 90 -0.76 1.79 11.61
CA SER A 90 0.08 2.37 12.65
C SER A 90 1.55 1.96 12.60
N GLY A 91 1.95 1.13 11.63
CA GLY A 91 3.30 0.60 11.51
C GLY A 91 3.55 -0.64 12.37
N ASN A 92 2.55 -1.13 13.08
CA ASN A 92 2.71 -2.32 13.90
C ASN A 92 2.64 -3.60 13.03
N THR A 93 3.76 -4.29 12.92
CA THR A 93 3.91 -5.56 12.20
C THR A 93 4.07 -6.77 13.11
N GLN A 94 3.89 -6.57 14.42
CA GLN A 94 3.97 -7.63 15.43
C GLN A 94 2.62 -8.33 15.60
N ASN A 95 2.65 -9.60 15.97
CA ASN A 95 1.45 -10.41 16.30
C ASN A 95 0.37 -10.38 15.20
N LEU A 96 0.78 -10.50 13.94
CA LEU A 96 -0.15 -10.54 12.81
C LEU A 96 -1.02 -11.81 12.88
N PRO A 97 -2.33 -11.71 12.57
CA PRO A 97 -3.27 -12.81 12.73
C PRO A 97 -2.99 -13.94 11.73
N THR A 98 -2.47 -15.07 12.22
CA THR A 98 -2.11 -16.26 11.43
C THR A 98 -3.31 -16.94 10.75
N GLY A 99 -4.52 -16.82 11.32
CA GLY A 99 -5.75 -17.30 10.67
C GLY A 99 -6.16 -16.49 9.42
N LEU A 100 -5.60 -15.29 9.25
CA LEU A 100 -5.87 -14.39 8.12
C LEU A 100 -4.70 -14.32 7.13
N LEU A 101 -3.48 -14.39 7.64
CA LEU A 101 -2.23 -14.25 6.89
C LEU A 101 -1.36 -15.49 7.11
N ASP A 102 -0.98 -16.14 6.02
CA ASP A 102 0.07 -17.17 6.03
C ASP A 102 1.46 -16.52 6.08
N ASP A 103 2.49 -17.35 6.24
CA ASP A 103 3.87 -16.91 6.41
C ASP A 103 4.37 -16.09 5.21
N GLU A 104 3.93 -16.43 3.99
CA GLU A 104 4.26 -15.69 2.78
C GLU A 104 3.69 -14.26 2.84
N LYS A 105 2.41 -14.10 3.19
CA LYS A 105 1.78 -12.78 3.34
C LYS A 105 2.38 -11.98 4.48
N VAL A 106 2.73 -12.64 5.59
CA VAL A 106 3.45 -12.00 6.71
C VAL A 106 4.81 -11.50 6.23
N SER A 107 5.55 -12.29 5.45
CA SER A 107 6.82 -11.89 4.86
C SER A 107 6.67 -10.66 3.95
N HIS A 108 5.65 -10.63 3.09
CA HIS A 108 5.35 -9.47 2.24
C HIS A 108 5.07 -8.20 3.02
N ILE A 109 4.31 -8.30 4.13
CA ILE A 109 4.08 -7.17 5.03
C ILE A 109 5.40 -6.70 5.63
N ARG A 110 6.22 -7.61 6.17
CA ARG A 110 7.52 -7.25 6.77
C ARG A 110 8.46 -6.61 5.75
N GLN A 111 8.50 -7.12 4.52
CA GLN A 111 9.28 -6.53 3.43
C GLN A 111 8.83 -5.11 3.12
N LEU A 112 7.52 -4.84 3.06
CA LEU A 112 7.00 -3.49 2.89
C LEU A 112 7.48 -2.56 4.02
N PHE A 113 7.29 -2.95 5.28
CA PHE A 113 7.65 -2.10 6.42
C PHE A 113 9.16 -1.94 6.63
N SER A 114 9.98 -2.86 6.10
CA SER A 114 11.45 -2.73 6.13
C SER A 114 11.95 -1.46 5.41
N THR A 115 11.15 -0.89 4.49
CA THR A 115 11.50 0.33 3.74
C THR A 115 11.61 1.59 4.61
N TYR A 116 11.04 1.58 5.82
CA TYR A 116 11.07 2.72 6.74
C TYR A 116 12.23 2.64 7.77
N GLY A 117 12.86 1.48 7.91
CA GLY A 117 13.86 1.19 8.96
C GLY A 117 13.23 0.66 10.25
N SER A 118 14.00 -0.11 11.03
CA SER A 118 13.49 -0.86 12.18
C SER A 118 12.94 0.00 13.33
N ASN A 119 13.46 1.22 13.49
CA ASN A 119 13.11 2.13 14.59
C ASN A 119 12.24 3.32 14.14
N TYR A 120 11.70 3.27 12.93
CA TYR A 120 10.94 4.36 12.37
C TYR A 120 9.59 4.54 13.09
N LYS A 121 9.27 5.78 13.46
CA LYS A 121 8.02 6.12 14.15
C LYS A 121 7.17 7.00 13.25
N PHE A 122 6.06 6.45 12.77
CA PHE A 122 5.12 7.20 11.95
C PHE A 122 4.52 8.37 12.71
N LYS A 123 4.44 9.55 12.08
CA LYS A 123 3.72 10.69 12.69
C LYS A 123 2.26 10.32 12.86
N ASN A 124 1.66 10.79 13.96
CA ASN A 124 0.30 10.42 14.38
C ASN A 124 0.05 8.91 14.44
N ARG A 125 1.12 8.10 14.58
CA ARG A 125 1.06 6.63 14.53
C ARG A 125 0.31 6.15 13.30
N SER A 126 0.59 6.74 12.13
CA SER A 126 -0.11 6.39 10.90
C SER A 126 0.74 6.63 9.65
N ILE A 127 0.91 5.57 8.86
CA ILE A 127 1.61 5.57 7.58
C ILE A 127 1.01 6.57 6.59
N TYR A 128 -0.25 6.97 6.74
CA TYR A 128 -0.88 7.90 5.81
C TYR A 128 -0.41 9.35 5.98
N TYR A 129 0.09 9.74 7.16
CA TYR A 129 0.52 11.12 7.41
C TYR A 129 1.91 11.42 6.85
N ASP A 130 2.78 10.42 6.82
CA ASP A 130 4.18 10.59 6.45
C ASP A 130 4.40 10.64 4.93
N CYS A 131 3.37 10.36 4.13
CA CYS A 131 3.42 10.39 2.66
C CYS A 131 3.99 11.69 2.09
N LYS A 132 3.80 12.83 2.77
CA LYS A 132 4.32 14.14 2.35
C LYS A 132 5.61 14.55 3.03
N THR A 133 5.89 14.03 4.23
CA THR A 133 7.04 14.47 5.03
C THR A 133 8.25 13.55 4.90
N GLU A 134 8.05 12.26 4.61
CA GLU A 134 9.10 11.23 4.52
C GLU A 134 9.01 10.47 3.20
N LEU A 135 9.04 11.26 2.14
CA LEU A 135 8.68 10.90 0.78
C LEU A 135 9.55 9.81 0.16
N LEU A 136 10.85 9.78 0.49
CA LEU A 136 11.76 8.77 -0.03
C LEU A 136 11.41 7.36 0.47
N ASN A 137 11.07 7.22 1.74
CA ASN A 137 10.66 5.94 2.32
C ASN A 137 9.30 5.51 1.76
N HIS A 138 8.36 6.46 1.62
CA HIS A 138 7.09 6.20 0.96
C HIS A 138 7.24 5.79 -0.50
N LEU A 139 8.22 6.35 -1.21
CA LEU A 139 8.50 5.95 -2.58
C LEU A 139 9.01 4.51 -2.65
N LYS A 140 9.96 4.14 -1.78
CA LYS A 140 10.45 2.75 -1.67
C LYS A 140 9.31 1.80 -1.31
N ALA A 141 8.45 2.18 -0.36
CA ALA A 141 7.28 1.41 0.03
C ALA A 141 6.29 1.24 -1.14
N TYR A 142 6.04 2.30 -1.91
CA TYR A 142 5.17 2.29 -3.09
C TYR A 142 5.66 1.30 -4.15
N TYR A 143 6.96 1.35 -4.51
CA TYR A 143 7.56 0.39 -5.43
C TYR A 143 7.61 -1.03 -4.86
N THR A 144 7.78 -1.18 -3.55
CA THR A 144 7.75 -2.49 -2.90
C THR A 144 6.36 -3.12 -3.02
N ILE A 145 5.29 -2.33 -2.82
CA ILE A 145 3.91 -2.78 -3.07
C ILE A 145 3.75 -3.24 -4.52
N ALA A 146 4.26 -2.46 -5.49
CA ALA A 146 4.20 -2.79 -6.91
C ALA A 146 4.80 -4.18 -7.19
N LYS A 147 6.05 -4.35 -6.77
CA LYS A 147 6.82 -5.59 -6.94
C LYS A 147 6.14 -6.80 -6.30
N LEU A 148 5.68 -6.65 -5.06
CA LEU A 148 5.02 -7.74 -4.32
C LEU A 148 3.70 -8.14 -4.98
N CYS A 149 2.93 -7.18 -5.50
CA CYS A 149 1.73 -7.47 -6.26
C CYS A 149 2.04 -8.29 -7.52
N GLU A 150 3.07 -7.91 -8.28
CA GLU A 150 3.50 -8.62 -9.49
C GLU A 150 3.99 -10.04 -9.21
N GLN A 151 4.83 -10.21 -8.19
CA GLN A 151 5.36 -11.52 -7.78
C GLN A 151 4.26 -12.50 -7.39
N SER A 152 3.16 -12.01 -6.82
CA SER A 152 2.01 -12.86 -6.45
C SER A 152 1.17 -13.36 -7.64
N GLY A 153 1.61 -13.14 -8.90
CA GLY A 153 0.91 -13.57 -10.12
C GLY A 153 -0.43 -12.85 -10.36
N ARG A 154 -0.68 -11.81 -9.59
CA ARG A 154 -1.93 -11.03 -9.61
C ARG A 154 -1.69 -9.82 -10.49
N LYS A 155 -2.61 -9.54 -11.43
CA LYS A 155 -2.48 -8.53 -12.50
C LYS A 155 -1.59 -7.37 -12.06
N SER A 156 -0.44 -7.24 -12.73
CA SER A 156 0.38 -6.03 -12.61
C SER A 156 -0.54 -4.84 -12.81
N LEU A 157 -0.41 -3.88 -11.91
CA LEU A 157 -1.09 -2.61 -12.09
C LEU A 157 -0.45 -1.97 -13.33
N ARG A 158 -1.16 -2.01 -14.46
CA ARG A 158 -0.93 -1.11 -15.62
C ARG A 158 -1.15 0.38 -15.26
N ALA A 159 -1.01 0.74 -13.99
CA ALA A 159 -1.28 2.05 -13.41
C ALA A 159 -0.10 2.48 -12.53
N PHE A 160 1.12 2.06 -12.91
CA PHE A 160 2.39 2.53 -12.36
C PHE A 160 3.10 3.55 -13.27
N LEU A 161 2.54 3.80 -14.46
CA LEU A 161 2.92 4.86 -15.40
C LEU A 161 1.67 5.67 -15.75
#